data_AF-A0A9E5FW37-F1
#
_entry.id   AF-A0A9E5FW37-F1
#
_cell.length_a   1.000
_cell.length_b   1.000
_cell.length_c   1.000
_cell.angle_alpha   90.00
_cell.angle_beta   90.00
_cell.angle_gamma   90.00
#
_symmetry.space_group_name_H-M   'P 1'
#
loop_
_entity.id
_entity.type
_entity.pdbx_description
1 polymer ?
#
loop_
_entity_poly.entity_id
_entity_poly.type
_entity_poly.pdbx_seq_one_letter_code
_entity_poly.pdbx_strand_id
1 'polypeptide(L)' 'VEETLWDFRTYSPSEIQKLIKKVTSLELVACYDFHYDLTSVRRLSETFSDIILVLRKQK' A
#
# COMPACT_ATOMS: atom_id res chain seq x y z
N VAL A 1 4.47 -9.39 -31.18
CA VAL A 1 4.48 -9.16 -29.73
C VAL A 1 3.24 -8.35 -29.44
N GLU A 2 2.24 -8.91 -28.76
CA GLU A 2 1.13 -8.10 -28.23
C GLU A 2 1.63 -7.32 -27.03
N GLU A 3 1.54 -6.00 -27.09
CA GLU A 3 1.88 -5.11 -25.98
C GLU A 3 0.65 -4.96 -25.08
N THR A 4 0.76 -5.34 -23.81
CA THR A 4 -0.29 -5.05 -22.83
C THR A 4 -0.20 -3.59 -22.43
N LEU A 5 -1.15 -2.76 -22.89
CA LEU A 5 -1.28 -1.37 -22.46
C LEU A 5 -1.93 -1.34 -21.08
N TRP A 6 -1.14 -1.01 -20.06
CA TRP A 6 -1.62 -0.88 -18.69
C TRP A 6 -1.97 0.58 -18.40
N ASP A 7 -3.23 0.85 -18.03
CA ASP A 7 -3.63 2.11 -17.42
C ASP A 7 -3.67 1.93 -15.89
N PHE A 8 -2.69 2.51 -15.20
CA PHE A 8 -2.58 2.43 -13.75
C PHE A 8 -2.13 3.75 -13.14
N ARG A 9 -2.49 3.93 -11.87
CA ARG A 9 -2.06 5.08 -11.08
C ARG A 9 -1.03 4.63 -10.05
N THR A 10 0.10 5.31 -10.04
CA THR A 10 1.07 5.20 -8.96
C THR A 10 0.81 6.27 -7.91
N TYR A 11 1.10 5.95 -6.66
CA TYR A 11 0.96 6.88 -5.55
C TYR A 11 2.23 6.87 -4.72
N SER A 12 2.69 8.05 -4.31
CA SER A 12 3.72 8.18 -3.29
C SER A 12 3.20 7.70 -1.92
N PRO A 13 4.10 7.36 -0.98
CA PRO A 13 3.75 7.09 0.42
C PRO A 13 2.84 8.16 1.03
N SER A 14 3.13 9.44 0.76
CA SER A 14 2.35 10.55 1.30
C SER A 14 0.92 10.60 0.74
N GLU A 15 0.73 10.25 -0.53
CA GLU A 15 -0.58 10.20 -1.17
C GLU A 15 -1.39 9.00 -0.69
N ILE A 16 -0.77 7.83 -0.56
CA ILE A 16 -1.40 6.66 0.07
C ILE A 16 -1.87 7.00 1.49
N GLN A 17 -1.02 7.65 2.30
CA GLN A 17 -1.41 8.03 3.66
C GLN A 17 -2.59 9.01 3.66
N LYS A 18 -2.63 9.98 2.73
CA LYS A 18 -3.76 10.90 2.56
C LYS A 18 -5.03 10.16 2.13
N LEU A 19 -4.93 9.16 1.25
CA LEU A 19 -6.07 8.34 0.81
C LEU A 19 -6.66 7.52 1.95
N ILE A 20 -5.81 6.83 2.74
CA ILE A 20 -6.26 6.05 3.90
C ILE A 20 -6.98 6.96 4.91
N LYS A 21 -6.44 8.15 5.17
CA LYS A 21 -7.07 9.14 6.08
C LYS A 21 -8.46 9.62 5.63
N LYS A 22 -8.80 9.51 4.34
CA LYS A 22 -10.15 9.85 3.85
C LYS A 22 -11.19 8.77 4.16
N VAL A 23 -10.78 7.54 4.45
CA VAL A 23 -11.67 6.42 4.74
C VAL A 23 -11.56 6.07 6.22
N THR A 24 -12.24 6.85 7.06
CA THR A 24 -12.13 6.76 8.53
C THR A 24 -12.63 5.45 9.13
N SER A 25 -13.40 4.65 8.36
CA SER A 25 -13.83 3.30 8.74
C SER A 25 -12.74 2.24 8.61
N LEU A 26 -11.56 2.59 8.06
CA LEU A 26 -10.42 1.70 7.89
C LEU A 26 -9.20 2.25 8.63
N GLU A 27 -8.42 1.36 9.22
CA GLU A 27 -7.13 1.67 9.84
C GLU A 27 -6.03 0.80 9.25
N LEU A 28 -4.90 1.40 8.93
CA LEU A 28 -3.70 0.68 8.52
C LEU A 28 -3.05 -0.01 9.73
N VAL A 29 -3.05 -1.33 9.72
CA VAL A 29 -2.50 -2.15 10.83
C VAL A 29 -1.15 -2.79 10.49
N ALA A 30 -0.83 -2.95 9.21
CA ALA A 30 0.49 -3.40 8.77
C ALA A 30 0.78 -2.95 7.33
N CYS A 31 2.06 -2.83 7.02
CA CYS A 31 2.58 -2.62 5.68
C CYS A 31 3.72 -3.62 5.44
N TYR A 32 3.73 -4.26 4.29
CA TYR A 32 4.77 -5.20 3.87
C TYR A 32 5.26 -4.84 2.47
N ASP A 33 6.36 -5.45 2.06
CA ASP A 33 6.82 -5.47 0.68
C ASP A 33 6.45 -6.82 0.02
N PHE A 34 6.71 -6.97 -1.27
CA PHE A 34 6.41 -8.20 -2.03
C PHE A 34 7.40 -9.35 -1.78
N HIS A 35 8.22 -9.31 -0.73
CA HIS A 35 9.09 -10.43 -0.36
C HIS A 35 8.38 -11.51 0.48
N TYR A 36 7.08 -11.35 0.75
CA TYR A 36 6.22 -12.31 1.46
C TYR A 36 6.73 -12.73 2.85
N ASP A 37 7.59 -11.92 3.48
CA ASP A 37 8.04 -12.13 4.86
C ASP A 37 7.09 -11.44 5.84
N LEU A 38 6.21 -12.23 6.46
CA LEU A 38 5.23 -11.76 7.45
C LEU A 38 5.87 -11.23 8.74
N THR A 39 7.14 -11.56 9.02
CA THR A 39 7.85 -11.05 10.20
C THR A 39 8.45 -9.67 9.96
N SER A 40 8.60 -9.27 8.70
CA SER A 40 9.25 -8.05 8.28
C SER A 40 8.25 -6.91 8.01
N VAL A 41 7.57 -6.44 9.04
CA VAL A 41 6.69 -5.26 8.95
C VAL A 41 7.51 -4.03 8.56
N ARG A 42 7.03 -3.29 7.55
CA ARG A 42 7.66 -2.07 7.04
C ARG A 42 6.88 -0.84 7.47
N ARG A 43 7.59 0.30 7.48
CA ARG A 43 6.92 1.61 7.44
C ARG A 43 6.61 1.95 6.00
N LEU A 44 5.53 2.70 5.79
CA LEU A 44 5.24 3.29 4.51
C LEU A 44 6.35 4.30 4.16
N SER A 45 7.19 3.98 3.18
CA SER A 45 8.33 4.80 2.76
C SER A 45 8.55 4.71 1.25
N GLU A 46 9.38 5.60 0.71
CA GLU A 46 9.73 5.64 -0.72
C GLU A 46 10.74 4.55 -1.11
N THR A 47 11.13 3.68 -0.17
CA THR A 47 12.19 2.68 -0.35
C THR A 47 11.73 1.50 -1.21
N PHE A 48 10.43 1.32 -1.41
CA PHE A 48 9.85 0.18 -2.11
C PHE A 48 8.85 0.66 -3.17
N SER A 49 8.94 0.08 -4.38
CA SER A 49 7.99 0.35 -5.47
C SER A 49 6.64 -0.33 -5.23
N ASP A 50 6.67 -1.53 -4.65
CA ASP A 50 5.51 -2.39 -4.50
C ASP A 50 5.33 -2.76 -3.04
N ILE A 51 4.14 -2.50 -2.50
CA ILE A 51 3.81 -2.69 -1.09
C ILE A 51 2.44 -3.35 -0.91
N ILE A 52 2.29 -4.06 0.19
CA ILE A 52 1.04 -4.67 0.62
C ILE A 52 0.56 -3.95 1.86
N LEU A 53 -0.66 -3.39 1.80
CA LEU A 53 -1.30 -2.69 2.91
C LEU A 53 -2.35 -3.59 3.55
N VAL A 54 -2.26 -3.80 4.86
CA VAL A 54 -3.30 -4.51 5.62
C VAL A 54 -4.15 -3.47 6.36
N LEU A 55 -5.43 -3.40 5.97
CA LEU A 55 -6.40 -2.48 6.56
C LEU A 55 -7.42 -3.26 7.40
N ARG A 56 -7.69 -2.76 8.61
CA ARG A 56 -8.73 -3.28 9.50
C ARG A 56 -9.93 -2.35 9.49
N LYS A 57 -11.13 -2.92 9.34
CA LYS A 57 -12.40 -2.20 9.53
C LYS A 57 -12.59 -1.83 11.00
N GLN A 58 -12.82 -0.55 11.26
CA GLN A 58 -13.19 -0.03 12.58
C GLN A 58 -14.62 -0.46 12.95
N LYS A 59 -14.86 -0.67 14.25
CA LYS A 59 -16.19 -1.01 14.78
C LYS A 59 -17.09 0.22 14.86
#